data_AF-A0A9D5FKB8-F1
#
_entry.id   AF-A0A9D5FKB8-F1
#
_cell.length_a   1.000
_cell.length_b   1.000
_cell.length_c   1.000
_cell.angle_alpha   90.00
_cell.angle_beta   90.00
_cell.angle_gamma   90.00
#
_symmetry.space_group_name_H-M   'P 1'
#
loop_
_entity.id
_entity.type
_entity.pdbx_description
1 polymer ?
#
loop_
_entity_poly.entity_id
_entity_poly.type
_entity_poly.pdbx_seq_one_letter_code
_entity_poly.pdbx_strand_id
1 'polypeptide(L)'
;METTSEITKRYLEGKTLDEFAESLGIGAVRQNVTPWKSGEYPPSLDTLFKVVNSSTATNEAKAWARECLAARGIHNVDNLEPTIDLEVERRR
;
A
#
# COMPACT_ATOMS: atom_id res chain seq x y z
N MET A 1 0.59 -1.24 19.73
CA MET A 1 0.41 -0.80 18.35
C MET A 1 0.86 -1.96 17.48
N GLU A 2 0.01 -2.45 16.56
CA GLU A 2 0.40 -3.56 15.68
C GLU A 2 1.53 -3.11 14.74
N THR A 3 2.44 -4.03 14.44
CA THR A 3 3.49 -3.86 13.45
C THR A 3 2.93 -4.05 12.04
N THR A 4 3.63 -3.50 11.04
CA THR A 4 3.27 -3.73 9.63
C THR A 4 3.19 -5.22 9.26
N SER A 5 3.99 -6.08 9.91
CA SER A 5 3.93 -7.53 9.69
C SER A 5 2.63 -8.14 10.23
N GLU A 6 2.20 -7.76 11.42
CA GLU A 6 0.94 -8.25 12.03
C GLU A 6 -0.27 -7.81 11.19
N ILE A 7 -0.30 -6.53 10.79
CA ILE A 7 -1.35 -6.00 9.90
C ILE A 7 -1.35 -6.78 8.58
N THR A 8 -0.19 -6.99 7.97
CA THR A 8 -0.09 -7.73 6.70
C THR A 8 -0.55 -9.18 6.84
N LYS A 9 -0.24 -9.87 7.95
CA LYS A 9 -0.71 -11.23 8.21
C LYS A 9 -2.24 -11.28 8.30
N ARG A 10 -2.86 -10.33 8.99
CA ARG A 10 -4.33 -10.25 9.13
C ARG A 10 -5.02 -10.08 7.78
N TYR A 11 -4.52 -9.20 6.93
CA TYR A 11 -5.08 -8.99 5.59
C TYR A 11 -4.79 -10.12 4.59
N LEU A 12 -3.85 -11.01 4.93
CA LEU A 12 -3.55 -12.24 4.20
C LEU A 12 -4.38 -13.45 4.68
N GLU A 13 -5.14 -13.35 5.77
CA GLU A 13 -5.98 -14.46 6.24
C GLU A 13 -7.01 -14.83 5.17
N GLY A 14 -7.01 -16.11 4.78
CA GLY A 14 -7.89 -16.61 3.73
C GLY A 14 -7.51 -16.25 2.30
N LYS A 15 -6.33 -15.65 2.06
CA LYS A 15 -5.83 -15.30 0.72
C LYS A 15 -4.44 -15.85 0.46
N THR A 16 -4.15 -16.14 -0.79
CA THR A 16 -2.78 -16.41 -1.26
C THR A 16 -1.98 -15.11 -1.35
N LEU A 17 -0.65 -15.24 -1.37
CA LEU A 17 0.24 -14.08 -1.55
C LEU A 17 0.06 -13.42 -2.93
N ASP A 18 -0.28 -14.21 -3.94
CA ASP A 18 -0.51 -13.76 -5.31
C ASP A 18 -1.82 -12.95 -5.40
N GLU A 19 -2.93 -13.46 -4.86
CA GLU A 19 -4.21 -12.72 -4.78
C GLU A 19 -4.06 -11.41 -4.01
N PHE A 20 -3.30 -11.42 -2.91
CA PHE A 20 -3.03 -10.20 -2.17
C PHE A 20 -2.22 -9.22 -3.01
N ALA A 21 -1.14 -9.66 -3.68
CA ALA A 21 -0.31 -8.80 -4.52
C ALA A 21 -1.11 -8.17 -5.67
N GLU A 22 -1.99 -8.93 -6.32
CA GLU A 22 -2.90 -8.44 -7.35
C GLU A 22 -3.85 -7.38 -6.80
N SER A 23 -4.40 -7.61 -5.60
CA SER A 23 -5.34 -6.69 -4.95
C SER A 23 -4.76 -5.30 -4.66
N LEU A 24 -3.42 -5.16 -4.63
CA LEU A 24 -2.73 -3.90 -4.38
C LEU A 24 -2.80 -2.92 -5.57
N GLY A 25 -3.12 -3.38 -6.78
CA GLY A 25 -3.35 -2.51 -7.93
C GLY A 25 -2.12 -1.68 -8.37
N ILE A 26 -0.91 -2.12 -8.03
CA ILE A 26 0.35 -1.42 -8.33
C ILE A 26 1.37 -2.30 -9.07
N GLY A 27 0.93 -3.45 -9.60
CA GLY A 27 1.82 -4.42 -10.24
C GLY A 27 2.82 -5.08 -9.28
N ALA A 28 2.48 -5.18 -8.00
CA ALA A 28 3.27 -5.92 -7.03
C ALA A 28 3.22 -7.42 -7.33
N VAL A 29 4.28 -8.14 -6.96
CA VAL A 29 4.33 -9.61 -7.06
C VAL A 29 4.50 -10.24 -5.69
N ARG A 30 4.20 -11.54 -5.58
CA ARG A 30 4.38 -12.34 -4.35
C ARG A 30 5.74 -12.16 -3.67
N GLN A 31 6.81 -11.98 -4.44
CA GLN A 31 8.16 -11.78 -3.92
C GLN A 31 8.29 -10.46 -3.13
N ASN A 32 7.49 -9.44 -3.45
CA ASN A 32 7.42 -8.22 -2.64
C ASN A 32 6.68 -8.46 -1.32
N VAL A 33 5.57 -9.22 -1.35
CA VAL A 33 4.68 -9.43 -0.20
C VAL A 33 5.29 -10.39 0.84
N THR A 34 6.04 -11.39 0.38
CA THR A 34 6.65 -12.41 1.25
C THR A 34 7.47 -11.81 2.42
N PRO A 35 8.43 -10.90 2.19
CA PRO A 35 9.18 -10.29 3.29
C PRO A 35 8.31 -9.37 4.17
N TRP A 36 7.26 -8.75 3.64
CA TRP A 36 6.33 -7.91 4.43
C TRP A 36 5.57 -8.75 5.46
N LYS A 37 5.10 -9.93 5.04
CA LYS A 37 4.47 -10.91 5.93
C LYS A 37 5.45 -11.38 7.00
N SER A 38 6.67 -11.75 6.62
CA SER A 38 7.69 -12.24 7.55
C SER A 38 8.20 -11.17 8.52
N GLY A 39 8.04 -9.89 8.19
CA GLY A 39 8.57 -8.77 8.97
C GLY A 39 10.06 -8.52 8.75
N GLU A 40 10.68 -9.20 7.78
CA GLU A 40 12.10 -9.04 7.45
C GLU A 40 12.35 -7.66 6.81
N TYR A 41 11.53 -7.32 5.83
CA TYR A 41 11.48 -5.99 5.23
C TYR A 41 10.02 -5.56 5.16
N PRO A 42 9.63 -4.42 5.73
CA PRO A 42 8.28 -3.93 5.58
C PRO A 42 8.13 -3.14 4.25
N PRO A 43 6.91 -2.93 3.74
CA PRO A 43 6.68 -2.10 2.55
C PRO A 43 7.25 -0.68 2.73
N SER A 44 7.72 -0.08 1.65
CA SER A 44 8.18 1.31 1.69
C SER A 44 6.99 2.27 1.84
N LEU A 45 7.25 3.51 2.28
CA LEU A 45 6.20 4.53 2.33
C LEU A 45 5.63 4.82 0.93
N ASP A 46 6.49 4.87 -0.09
CA ASP A 46 6.09 5.03 -1.49
C ASP A 46 5.14 3.90 -1.95
N THR A 47 5.45 2.64 -1.62
CA THR A 47 4.54 1.51 -1.92
C THR A 47 3.18 1.70 -1.24
N LEU A 48 3.16 2.07 0.05
CA LEU A 48 1.91 2.27 0.78
C LEU A 48 1.08 3.40 0.17
N PHE A 49 1.69 4.54 -0.18
CA PHE A 49 0.99 5.65 -0.83
C PHE A 49 0.49 5.29 -2.23
N LYS A 50 1.27 4.54 -3.02
CA LYS A 50 0.84 4.04 -4.33
C LYS A 50 -0.40 3.15 -4.22
N VAL A 51 -0.47 2.28 -3.19
CA VAL A 51 -1.65 1.44 -2.96
C VAL A 51 -2.87 2.26 -2.57
N VAL A 52 -2.72 3.23 -1.66
CA VAL A 52 -3.82 4.11 -1.25
C VAL A 52 -4.39 4.89 -2.44
N ASN A 53 -3.53 5.42 -3.30
CA ASN A 53 -3.90 6.24 -4.45
C ASN A 53 -4.21 5.44 -5.72
N SER A 54 -4.03 4.12 -5.73
CA SER A 54 -4.29 3.31 -6.91
C SER A 54 -5.78 3.27 -7.23
N SER A 55 -6.14 3.50 -8.49
CA SER A 55 -7.51 3.38 -8.99
C SER A 55 -7.97 1.93 -9.13
N THR A 56 -7.03 0.97 -9.16
CA THR A 56 -7.29 -0.46 -9.36
C THR A 56 -7.11 -1.28 -8.08
N ALA A 57 -6.55 -0.70 -7.02
CA ALA A 57 -6.46 -1.33 -5.71
C ALA A 57 -7.85 -1.56 -5.11
N THR A 58 -8.05 -2.72 -4.48
CA THR A 58 -9.29 -3.01 -3.76
C THR A 58 -9.43 -2.13 -2.51
N ASN A 59 -10.66 -1.98 -2.00
CA ASN A 59 -10.90 -1.22 -0.77
C ASN A 59 -10.13 -1.81 0.43
N GLU A 60 -10.01 -3.13 0.50
CA GLU A 60 -9.25 -3.81 1.55
C GLU A 60 -7.74 -3.56 1.42
N ALA A 61 -7.17 -3.56 0.21
CA ALA A 61 -5.77 -3.21 0.00
C ALA A 61 -5.46 -1.77 0.42
N LYS A 62 -6.38 -0.83 0.12
CA LYS A 62 -6.27 0.56 0.58
C LYS A 62 -6.37 0.68 2.10
N ALA A 63 -7.27 -0.08 2.73
CA ALA A 63 -7.39 -0.13 4.18
C ALA A 63 -6.11 -0.67 4.84
N TRP A 64 -5.57 -1.79 4.33
CA TRP A 64 -4.27 -2.33 4.73
C TRP A 64 -3.17 -1.28 4.66
N ALA A 65 -3.06 -0.56 3.53
CA ALA A 65 -2.01 0.43 3.35
C ALA A 65 -2.14 1.60 4.34
N ARG A 66 -3.37 2.08 4.59
CA ARG A 66 -3.64 3.13 5.60
C ARG A 66 -3.29 2.67 7.02
N GLU A 67 -3.65 1.45 7.39
CA GLU A 67 -3.29 0.89 8.70
C GLU A 67 -1.78 0.75 8.86
N CYS A 68 -1.08 0.32 7.81
CA CYS A 68 0.38 0.24 7.81
C CYS A 68 1.05 1.62 7.94
N LEU A 69 0.47 2.67 7.36
CA LEU A 69 0.91 4.06 7.53
C LEU A 69 0.65 4.56 8.95
N ALA A 70 -0.52 4.27 9.51
CA ALA A 70 -0.88 4.64 10.88
C ALA A 70 0.05 3.99 11.92
N ALA A 71 0.45 2.72 11.70
CA ALA A 71 1.45 2.03 12.52
C ALA A 71 2.84 2.70 12.49
N ARG A 72 3.10 3.56 11.51
CA ARG A 72 4.32 4.37 11.38
C ARG A 72 4.13 5.83 11.82
N GLY A 73 2.99 6.15 12.42
CA GLY A 73 2.66 7.51 12.88
C GLY A 73 2.19 8.45 11.77
N ILE A 74 1.84 7.94 10.59
CA ILE A 74 1.34 8.75 9.47
C ILE A 74 -0.19 8.64 9.43
N HIS A 75 -0.88 9.71 9.84
CA HIS A 75 -2.34 9.72 9.99
C HIS A 75 -3.09 10.55 8.93
N ASN A 76 -2.39 11.44 8.21
CA ASN A 76 -3.00 12.33 7.20
C ASN A 76 -2.69 11.84 5.78
N VAL A 77 -3.37 10.78 5.35
CA VAL A 77 -3.13 10.17 4.02
C VAL A 77 -4.06 10.74 2.95
N ASP A 78 -5.20 11.31 3.34
CA ASP A 78 -6.24 11.80 2.42
C ASP A 78 -5.89 13.15 1.74
N ASN A 79 -4.75 13.77 2.08
CA ASN A 79 -4.24 15.02 1.50
C ASN A 79 -3.07 14.82 0.53
N LEU A 80 -2.73 13.58 0.16
CA LEU A 80 -1.82 13.35 -0.96
C LEU A 80 -2.61 13.54 -2.23
N GLU A 81 -2.72 14.81 -2.67
CA GLU A 81 -3.15 15.12 -4.03
C GLU A 81 -2.39 14.19 -4.98
N PRO A 82 -3.07 13.55 -5.95
CA PRO A 82 -2.34 12.93 -7.04
C PRO A 82 -1.49 14.05 -7.63
N THR A 83 -0.17 13.92 -7.60
CA THR A 83 0.74 14.79 -8.34
C THR A 83 0.48 14.51 -9.82
N ILE A 84 -0.66 15.00 -10.32
CA ILE A 84 -0.93 15.14 -11.73
C ILE A 84 0.13 16.13 -12.16
N ASP A 85 1.07 15.66 -12.98
CA ASP A 85 1.91 16.41 -13.90
C ASP A 85 1.41 17.85 -14.16
N LEU A 86 1.73 18.78 -13.26
CA LEU A 86 1.45 20.20 -13.41
C LEU A 86 2.52 20.89 -14.28
N GLU A 87 3.43 20.11 -14.88
CA GLU A 87 4.49 20.60 -15.76
C GLU A 87 4.02 20.81 -17.21
N VAL A 88 2.82 20.34 -17.59
CA VAL A 88 2.34 20.41 -19.00
C VAL A 88 1.47 21.65 -19.31
N GLU A 89 0.79 22.25 -18.32
CA GLU A 89 -0.12 23.38 -18.60
C GLU A 89 0.55 24.77 -18.48
N ARG A 90 1.81 24.87 -18.03
CA ARG A 90 2.53 26.17 -17.97
C ARG A 90 3.13 26.60 -19.32
N ARG A 91 2.85 25.87 -20.40
CA ARG A 91 3.36 26.13 -21.76
C ARG A 91 2.27 26.37 -22.81
N ARG A 92 1.05 26.70 -22.42
CA ARG A 92 0.01 27.18 -23.34
C ARG A 92 -0.31 28.65 -23.13
#